data_AF-K2Q3V4-F1
#
_entry.id   AF-K2Q3V4-F1
#
_cell.length_a   1.000
_cell.length_b   1.000
_cell.length_c   1.000
_cell.angle_alpha   90.00
_cell.angle_beta   90.00
_cell.angle_gamma   90.00
#
_symmetry.space_group_name_H-M   'P 1'
#
loop_
_entity.id
_entity.type
_entity.pdbx_description
1 polymer ?
#
loop_
_entity_poly.entity_id
_entity_poly.type
_entity_poly.pdbx_seq_one_letter_code
_entity_poly.pdbx_strand_id
1 'polypeptide(L)'
;MFEIGRITASDIGLLRSQFRAICEMTDTGAMVRHGIILTGYHNRDFKGDVLLVDGEFIGEWASDEFEWCHFTGFGSTEVTLSAPSPWMLHDAIAEWKEPGDPSGHAASSD
;
A
#
# COMPACT_ATOMS: atom_id res chain seq x y z
N MET A 1 -5.22 -2.11 -19.31
CA MET A 1 -6.26 -1.24 -18.73
C MET A 1 -6.04 -1.30 -17.23
N PHE A 2 -5.60 -0.20 -16.63
CA PHE A 2 -5.24 -0.13 -15.21
C PHE A 2 -6.51 0.15 -14.42
N GLU A 3 -6.98 -0.81 -13.64
CA GLU A 3 -8.06 -0.59 -12.66
C GLU A 3 -7.41 -0.65 -11.27
N ILE A 4 -6.71 0.44 -10.92
CA ILE A 4 -6.04 0.58 -9.63
C ILE A 4 -7.08 1.01 -8.59
N GLY A 5 -7.37 0.14 -7.63
CA GLY A 5 -8.17 0.41 -6.43
C GLY A 5 -9.60 0.89 -6.72
N ARG A 6 -10.58 0.00 -6.65
CA ARG A 6 -11.99 0.37 -6.84
C ARG A 6 -12.73 0.38 -5.51
N ILE A 7 -13.07 1.57 -5.02
CA ILE A 7 -14.03 1.68 -3.92
C ILE A 7 -15.41 1.32 -4.48
N THR A 8 -15.95 0.20 -4.03
CA THR A 8 -17.29 -0.27 -4.42
C THR A 8 -18.15 -0.49 -3.18
N ALA A 9 -19.43 -0.19 -3.31
CA ALA A 9 -20.40 -0.42 -2.25
C ALA A 9 -21.77 -0.75 -2.87
N SER A 10 -22.62 -1.42 -2.08
CA SER A 10 -23.99 -1.76 -2.49
C SER A 10 -24.91 -0.54 -2.64
N ASP A 11 -24.54 0.59 -2.03
CA ASP A 11 -25.26 1.85 -2.14
C ASP A 11 -24.35 3.08 -1.97
N ILE A 12 -24.86 4.24 -2.38
CA ILE A 12 -24.13 5.51 -2.37
C ILE A 12 -23.78 6.01 -0.96
N GLY A 13 -24.56 5.67 0.05
CA GLY A 13 -24.31 6.05 1.45
C GLY A 13 -23.09 5.33 2.02
N LEU A 14 -22.97 4.03 1.76
CA LEU A 14 -21.78 3.25 2.11
C LEU A 14 -20.54 3.73 1.36
N LEU A 15 -20.65 4.00 0.05
CA LEU A 15 -19.54 4.55 -0.74
C LEU A 15 -19.02 5.87 -0.15
N ARG A 16 -19.94 6.78 0.20
CA ARG A 16 -19.60 8.07 0.83
C ARG A 16 -18.95 7.89 2.19
N SER A 17 -19.38 6.89 2.97
CA SER A 17 -18.83 6.62 4.29
C SER A 17 -17.41 6.06 4.20
N GLN A 18 -17.16 5.14 3.27
CA GLN A 18 -15.81 4.64 2.97
C GLN A 18 -14.88 5.76 2.50
N PHE A 19 -15.35 6.58 1.55
CA PHE A 19 -14.55 7.72 1.08
C PHE A 19 -14.23 8.69 2.21
N ARG A 20 -15.21 8.97 3.10
CA ARG A 20 -14.98 9.81 4.28
C ARG A 20 -13.94 9.21 5.23
N ALA A 21 -14.00 7.90 5.49
CA ALA A 21 -13.00 7.23 6.33
C ALA A 21 -11.59 7.36 5.74
N ILE A 22 -11.45 7.27 4.41
CA ILE A 22 -10.18 7.51 3.73
C ILE A 22 -9.72 8.97 3.93
N CYS A 23 -10.62 9.94 3.78
CA CYS A 23 -10.28 11.35 4.06
C CYS A 23 -9.82 11.55 5.51
N GLU A 24 -10.51 10.96 6.48
CA GLU A 24 -10.13 11.03 7.90
C GLU A 24 -8.74 10.41 8.13
N MET A 25 -8.45 9.26 7.50
CA MET A 25 -7.11 8.66 7.57
C MET A 25 -6.04 9.59 6.97
N THR A 26 -6.30 10.21 5.82
CA THR A 26 -5.36 11.17 5.22
C THR A 26 -5.15 12.41 6.09
N ASP A 27 -6.22 12.89 6.74
CA ASP A 27 -6.14 14.03 7.67
C ASP A 27 -5.29 13.69 8.90
N THR A 28 -5.26 12.42 9.32
CA THR A 28 -4.39 11.91 10.39
C THR A 28 -2.98 11.53 9.94
N GLY A 29 -2.64 11.72 8.66
CA GLY A 29 -1.29 11.53 8.13
C GLY A 29 -1.07 10.24 7.35
N ALA A 30 -2.12 9.55 6.90
CA ALA A 30 -1.97 8.48 5.92
C ALA A 30 -1.68 9.02 4.50
N MET A 31 -1.00 8.23 3.68
CA MET A 31 -0.79 8.49 2.26
C MET A 31 -1.61 7.50 1.43
N VAL A 32 -2.37 7.99 0.44
CA VAL A 32 -3.13 7.15 -0.49
C VAL A 32 -2.51 7.25 -1.87
N ARG A 33 -2.05 6.13 -2.42
CA ARG A 33 -1.45 6.05 -3.75
C ARG A 33 -1.54 4.62 -4.27
N HIS A 34 -1.69 4.46 -5.58
CA HIS A 34 -1.80 3.14 -6.20
C HIS A 34 -2.92 2.25 -5.63
N GLY A 35 -4.01 2.84 -5.13
CA GLY A 35 -5.08 2.09 -4.47
C GLY A 35 -4.67 1.47 -3.13
N ILE A 36 -3.52 1.88 -2.59
CA ILE A 36 -2.96 1.46 -1.31
C ILE A 36 -2.94 2.67 -0.36
N ILE A 37 -3.33 2.44 0.88
CA ILE A 37 -3.29 3.39 1.99
C ILE A 37 -2.12 2.99 2.88
N LEU A 38 -1.18 3.91 3.07
CA LEU A 38 -0.04 3.77 3.97
C LEU A 38 -0.25 4.69 5.18
N THR A 39 -0.66 4.12 6.32
CA THR A 39 -0.92 4.91 7.53
C THR A 39 0.40 5.32 8.20
N GLY A 40 0.39 6.35 9.06
CA GLY A 40 1.60 6.77 9.79
C GLY A 40 2.68 7.48 8.94
N TYR A 41 2.35 7.86 7.70
CA TYR A 41 3.30 8.41 6.72
C TYR A 41 3.73 9.85 7.04
N HIS A 42 2.77 10.71 7.38
CA HIS A 42 2.99 12.15 7.60
C HIS A 42 2.85 12.59 9.06
N ASN A 43 2.54 11.67 9.97
CA ASN A 43 2.30 11.99 11.38
C ASN A 43 3.52 11.77 12.30
N ARG A 44 4.69 11.45 11.73
CA ARG A 44 5.96 11.14 12.42
C ARG A 44 5.98 9.84 13.20
N ASP A 45 5.01 8.96 13.01
CA ASP A 45 5.07 7.61 13.58
C ASP A 45 6.09 6.75 12.85
N PHE A 46 6.33 7.02 11.56
CA PHE A 46 7.24 6.27 10.67
C PHE A 46 6.98 4.76 10.68
N LYS A 47 5.73 4.38 10.90
CA LYS A 47 5.24 3.00 10.86
C LYS A 47 3.72 3.00 10.78
N GLY A 48 3.14 1.90 10.34
CA GLY A 48 1.69 1.72 10.38
C GLY A 48 1.20 0.57 9.53
N ASP A 49 -0.12 0.51 9.40
CA ASP A 49 -0.82 -0.43 8.55
C ASP A 49 -0.71 -0.04 7.09
N VAL A 50 -0.65 -1.05 6.23
CA VAL A 50 -0.79 -0.97 4.78
C VAL A 50 -2.11 -1.61 4.39
N LEU A 51 -3.02 -0.81 3.85
CA LEU A 51 -4.35 -1.23 3.45
C LEU A 51 -4.55 -1.05 1.95
N LEU A 52 -5.48 -1.77 1.35
CA LEU A 52 -6.09 -1.38 0.08
C LEU A 52 -7.25 -0.41 0.32
N VAL A 53 -7.63 0.36 -0.71
CA VAL A 53 -8.74 1.34 -0.61
C VAL A 53 -10.12 0.71 -0.39
N ASP A 54 -10.26 -0.61 -0.56
CA ASP A 54 -11.45 -1.37 -0.18
C ASP A 54 -11.45 -1.80 1.30
N GLY A 55 -10.36 -1.54 2.02
CA GLY A 55 -10.17 -1.86 3.43
C GLY A 55 -9.42 -3.17 3.69
N GLU A 56 -8.97 -3.90 2.67
CA GLU A 56 -8.14 -5.10 2.88
C GLU A 56 -6.82 -4.73 3.56
N PHE A 57 -6.54 -5.34 4.71
CA PHE A 57 -5.23 -5.24 5.35
C PHE A 57 -4.22 -6.16 4.64
N ILE A 58 -3.13 -5.60 4.14
CA ILE A 58 -2.13 -6.35 3.35
C ILE A 58 -0.76 -6.46 4.02
N GLY A 59 -0.55 -5.78 5.14
CA GLY A 59 0.67 -5.88 5.94
C GLY A 59 0.95 -4.61 6.73
N GLU A 60 2.15 -4.53 7.28
CA GLU A 60 2.63 -3.40 8.09
C GLU A 60 3.91 -2.84 7.48
N TRP A 61 4.19 -1.56 7.74
CA TRP A 61 5.47 -0.95 7.42
C TRP A 61 6.08 -0.24 8.62
N ALA A 62 7.39 -0.08 8.61
CA ALA A 62 8.14 0.71 9.58
C ALA A 62 9.46 1.23 8.99
N SER A 63 9.91 2.38 9.47
CA SER A 63 11.28 2.86 9.26
C SER A 63 12.20 2.37 10.38
N ASP A 64 13.42 2.01 10.04
CA ASP A 64 14.47 1.68 10.99
C ASP A 64 15.27 2.93 11.42
N GLU A 65 16.31 2.72 12.23
CA GLU A 65 17.19 3.79 12.71
C GLU A 65 18.07 4.43 11.62
N PHE A 66 18.17 3.79 10.45
CA PHE A 66 18.91 4.27 9.27
C PHE A 66 17.97 4.90 8.23
N GLU A 67 16.72 5.17 8.60
CA GLU A 67 15.66 5.71 7.75
C GLU A 67 15.24 4.79 6.59
N TRP A 68 15.72 3.54 6.58
CA TRP A 68 15.24 2.53 5.65
C TRP A 68 13.83 2.10 6.04
N CYS A 69 12.98 1.97 5.03
CA CYS A 69 11.58 1.64 5.21
C CYS A 69 11.34 0.21 4.78
N HIS A 70 10.70 -0.55 5.65
CA HIS A 70 10.47 -1.98 5.48
C HIS A 70 8.98 -2.26 5.45
N PHE A 71 8.57 -3.18 4.59
CA PHE A 71 7.22 -3.71 4.54
C PHE A 71 7.24 -5.20 4.88
N THR A 72 6.34 -5.60 5.76
CA THR A 72 6.09 -7.00 6.12
C THR A 72 4.67 -7.35 5.70
N GLY A 73 4.54 -8.23 4.70
CA GLY A 73 3.24 -8.67 4.21
C GLY A 73 2.45 -9.44 5.26
N PHE A 74 1.13 -9.35 5.18
CA PHE A 74 0.23 -10.08 6.09
C PHE A 74 0.55 -11.58 6.08
N GLY A 75 0.76 -12.15 7.28
CA GLY A 75 1.13 -13.55 7.47
C GLY A 75 2.62 -13.85 7.31
N SER A 76 3.45 -12.87 6.94
CA SER A 76 4.91 -12.99 6.96
C SER A 76 5.48 -12.64 8.33
N THR A 77 6.55 -13.32 8.72
CA THR A 77 7.38 -12.96 9.87
C THR A 77 8.68 -12.25 9.46
N GLU A 78 8.96 -12.19 8.16
CA GLU A 78 10.16 -11.58 7.58
C GLU A 78 9.79 -10.39 6.71
N VAL A 79 10.72 -9.42 6.62
CA VAL A 79 10.60 -8.26 5.75
C VAL A 79 10.45 -8.72 4.30
N THR A 80 9.35 -8.31 3.68
CA THR A 80 9.01 -8.65 2.29
C THR A 80 9.69 -7.71 1.31
N LEU A 81 9.69 -6.41 1.61
CA LEU A 81 10.28 -5.36 0.76
C LEU A 81 11.01 -4.34 1.62
N SER A 82 12.01 -3.70 1.04
CA SER A 82 12.72 -2.57 1.67
C SER A 82 13.00 -1.50 0.65
N ALA A 83 12.92 -0.24 1.06
CA ALA A 83 13.20 0.91 0.21
C ALA A 83 13.80 2.05 1.05
N PRO A 84 14.57 2.96 0.42
CA PRO A 84 15.25 4.04 1.15
C PRO A 84 14.34 5.21 1.52
N SER A 85 13.04 5.12 1.24
CA SER A 85 12.05 6.10 1.69
C SER A 85 10.64 5.50 1.72
N PRO A 86 9.71 6.07 2.50
CA PRO A 86 8.32 5.62 2.52
C PRO A 86 7.65 5.77 1.14
N TRP A 87 8.03 6.79 0.36
CA TRP A 87 7.53 6.99 -1.01
C TRP A 87 7.89 5.81 -1.91
N MET A 88 9.19 5.45 -1.93
CA MET A 88 9.68 4.34 -2.75
C MET A 88 9.16 2.99 -2.24
N LEU A 89 8.96 2.85 -0.93
CA LEU A 89 8.33 1.65 -0.37
C LEU A 89 6.90 1.50 -0.89
N HIS A 90 6.15 2.60 -0.99
CA HIS A 90 4.77 2.58 -1.50
C HIS A 90 4.70 2.15 -2.96
N ASP A 91 5.68 2.56 -3.80
CA ASP A 91 5.87 2.05 -5.16
C ASP A 91 6.15 0.54 -5.18
N ALA A 92 7.11 0.09 -4.38
CA ALA A 92 7.48 -1.32 -4.33
C ALA A 92 6.33 -2.22 -3.86
N ILE A 93 5.52 -1.76 -2.90
CA ILE A 93 4.32 -2.49 -2.45
C ILE A 93 3.30 -2.60 -3.58
N ALA A 94 3.11 -1.53 -4.37
CA ALA A 94 2.21 -1.57 -5.51
C ALA A 94 2.67 -2.59 -6.55
N GLU A 95 3.95 -2.57 -6.93
CA GLU A 95 4.55 -3.55 -7.85
C GLU A 95 4.42 -4.99 -7.33
N TRP A 96 4.66 -5.20 -6.03
CA TRP A 96 4.49 -6.51 -5.40
C TRP A 96 3.03 -7.00 -5.40
N LYS A 97 2.07 -6.09 -5.27
CA LYS A 97 0.64 -6.41 -5.30
C LYS A 97 0.07 -6.60 -6.69
N GLU A 98 0.71 -6.09 -7.73
CA GLU A 98 0.28 -6.37 -9.08
C GLU A 98 0.25 -7.89 -9.29
N PRO A 99 -0.88 -8.47 -9.72
CA PRO A 99 -0.89 -9.85 -10.13
C PRO A 99 0.08 -9.95 -11.30
N GLY A 100 1.21 -10.60 -11.07
CA GLY A 100 2.27 -10.74 -12.06
C GLY A 100 1.66 -11.08 -13.41
N ASP A 101 1.95 -10.25 -14.41
CA ASP A 101 1.63 -10.57 -15.79
C ASP A 101 2.22 -11.97 -16.09
N PRO A 102 1.40 -13.00 -16.40
CA PRO A 102 1.92 -14.32 -16.72
C PRO A 102 2.76 -14.32 -18.01
N SER A 103 2.80 -13.21 -18.76
CA SER A 103 3.70 -13.03 -19.89
C SER A 103 5.10 -12.62 -19.43
N GLY A 104 5.72 -13.48 -18.63
CA GLY A 104 7.17 -13.57 -18.56
C GLY A 104 7.71 -13.77 -19.98
N HIS A 105 8.06 -12.67 -20.64
CA HIS A 105 9.03 -12.69 -21.72
C HIS A 105 10.33 -13.11 -21.06
N ALA A 106 10.57 -14.43 -21.04
CA ALA A 106 11.92 -14.95 -20.95
C ALA A 106 12.71 -14.21 -22.03
N ALA A 107 13.60 -13.32 -21.59
CA ALA A 107 14.60 -12.76 -22.46
C ALA A 107 15.39 -13.95 -23.01
N SER A 108 15.11 -14.30 -24.26
CA SER A 108 15.97 -15.14 -25.08
C SER A 108 17.36 -14.51 -25.00
N SER A 109 18.27 -15.19 -24.33
CA SER A 109 19.69 -14.91 -24.48
C SER A 109 20.18 -15.75 -25.67
N ASP A 110 20.86 -15.08 -26.58
CA ASP A 110 21.47 -15.61 -27.81
C ASP A 110 22.35 -16.85 -27.60
#